data_AF-A0A2S7Y568-F1
#
_entry.id   AF-A0A2S7Y568-F1
#
_cell.length_a   1.000
_cell.length_b   1.000
_cell.length_c   1.000
_cell.angle_alpha   90.00
_cell.angle_beta   90.00
_cell.angle_gamma   90.00
#
_symmetry.space_group_name_H-M   'P 1'
#
loop_
_entity.id
_entity.type
_entity.pdbx_description
1 polymer ?
#
loop_
_entity_poly.entity_id
_entity_poly.type
_entity_poly.pdbx_seq_one_letter_code
_entity_poly.pdbx_strand_id
1 'polypeptide(L)' 'MRSIFAIAVLSGLSGLAMATPIEARSDLCWKACFQSAPQCPDGWDAEQKGQCWTCCKTE' A
#
# COMPACT_ATOMS: atom_id res chain seq x y z
N MET A 1 -37.71 -0.94 40.71
CA MET A 1 -38.78 -0.99 39.69
C MET A 1 -38.42 0.02 38.59
N ARG A 2 -38.13 -0.29 37.32
CA ARG A 2 -38.34 -1.45 36.43
C ARG A 2 -37.14 -1.45 35.46
N SER A 3 -36.29 -2.49 35.45
CA SER A 3 -36.21 -3.53 34.42
C SER A 3 -36.43 -3.01 32.99
N ILE A 4 -35.38 -2.95 32.15
CA ILE A 4 -35.02 -3.93 31.08
C ILE A 4 -35.98 -3.82 29.87
N PHE A 5 -35.49 -4.06 28.65
CA PHE A 5 -36.11 -3.93 27.31
C PHE A 5 -35.92 -2.54 26.67
N ALA A 6 -35.13 -2.33 25.62
CA ALA A 6 -34.57 -3.19 24.58
C ALA A 6 -33.29 -2.49 24.06
N ILE A 7 -32.07 -3.05 24.17
CA ILE A 7 -31.44 -4.07 23.30
C ILE A 7 -31.83 -3.97 21.82
N ALA A 8 -30.80 -3.76 21.00
CA ALA A 8 -30.67 -4.03 19.56
C ALA A 8 -31.23 -3.02 18.55
N VAL A 9 -30.39 -2.06 18.15
CA VAL A 9 -30.13 -1.79 16.72
C VAL A 9 -28.61 -1.70 16.55
N LEU A 10 -27.93 -2.84 16.51
CA LEU A 10 -27.37 -3.41 15.28
C LEU A 10 -26.37 -2.47 14.60
N SER A 11 -25.15 -2.47 15.15
CA SER A 11 -23.93 -2.86 14.42
C SER A 11 -23.83 -2.41 12.95
N GLY A 12 -23.69 -1.11 12.71
CA GLY A 12 -23.10 -0.60 11.47
C GLY A 12 -21.57 -0.57 11.55
N LEU A 13 -20.94 -1.73 11.75
CA LEU A 13 -19.47 -1.84 11.80
C LEU A 13 -18.90 -1.85 10.38
N SER A 14 -18.06 -0.85 10.13
CA SER A 14 -16.80 -0.97 9.40
C SER A 14 -16.87 -1.12 7.88
N GLY A 15 -16.95 0.03 7.21
CA GLY A 15 -16.59 0.20 5.81
C GLY A 15 -15.74 1.45 5.58
N LEU A 16 -14.79 1.78 6.47
CA LEU A 16 -13.74 2.76 6.17
C LEU A 16 -12.73 2.08 5.25
N ALA A 17 -13.05 2.02 3.95
CA ALA A 17 -12.03 1.82 2.93
C ALA A 17 -11.12 3.05 2.98
N MET A 18 -10.06 2.97 3.79
CA MET A 18 -8.97 3.93 3.71
C MET A 18 -8.26 3.65 2.39
N ALA A 19 -8.72 4.30 1.32
CA ALA A 19 -7.93 4.45 0.12
C ALA A 19 -6.71 5.28 0.53
N THR A 20 -5.62 4.60 0.87
CA THR A 20 -4.33 5.26 0.97
C THR A 20 -4.09 5.95 -0.36
N PRO A 21 -3.69 7.23 -0.40
CA PRO A 21 -3.19 7.79 -1.64
C PRO A 21 -2.02 6.89 -2.04
N ILE A 22 -2.19 6.14 -3.14
CA ILE A 22 -1.05 5.72 -3.92
C ILE A 22 -0.54 7.06 -4.42
N GLU A 23 0.35 7.67 -3.66
CA GLU A 23 1.20 8.76 -4.11
C GLU A 23 1.91 8.18 -5.32
N ALA A 24 1.25 8.29 -6.48
CA ALA A 24 1.79 7.92 -7.76
C ALA A 24 2.81 9.01 -8.09
N ARG A 25 3.86 9.08 -7.27
CA ARG A 25 5.12 9.65 -7.69
C ARG A 25 5.43 8.94 -9.00
N SER A 26 5.57 9.73 -10.05
CA SER A 26 5.88 9.24 -11.39
C SER A 26 7.33 8.75 -11.38
N ASP A 27 7.61 7.70 -10.61
CA ASP A 27 8.92 7.12 -10.51
C ASP A 27 9.19 6.40 -11.84
N LEU A 28 10.27 6.80 -12.50
CA LEU A 28 10.75 6.05 -13.65
C LEU A 28 11.37 4.78 -13.14
N CYS A 29 10.71 3.65 -13.40
CA CYS A 29 11.19 2.34 -13.03
C CYS A 29 11.61 1.53 -14.26
N TRP A 30 12.63 0.69 -14.09
CA TRP A 30 12.98 -0.30 -15.08
C TRP A 30 11.85 -1.33 -15.21
N LYS A 31 11.62 -1.80 -16.44
CA LYS A 31 10.71 -2.93 -16.71
C LYS A 31 11.44 -4.27 -16.51
N ALA A 32 12.08 -4.41 -15.35
CA ALA A 32 12.80 -5.59 -14.94
C ALA A 32 12.29 -6.07 -13.57
N CYS A 33 12.38 -7.38 -13.33
CA CYS A 33 11.90 -8.01 -12.11
C CYS A 33 13.00 -8.94 -11.61
N PHE A 34 13.74 -8.47 -10.60
CA PHE A 34 14.86 -9.18 -10.00
C PHE A 34 14.41 -9.92 -8.74
N GLN A 35 14.93 -11.13 -8.53
CA GLN A 35 14.60 -11.94 -7.34
C GLN A 35 15.17 -11.37 -6.04
N SER A 36 16.17 -10.50 -6.13
CA SER A 36 16.84 -9.85 -4.99
C SER A 36 17.18 -8.41 -5.37
N ALA A 37 17.43 -7.55 -4.37
CA ALA A 37 17.76 -6.15 -4.59
C ALA A 37 18.98 -6.00 -5.52
N PRO A 38 18.82 -5.44 -6.74
CA PRO A 38 19.92 -5.26 -7.67
C PRO A 38 20.79 -4.06 -7.26
N GLN A 39 22.03 -4.02 -7.77
CA GLN A 39 22.83 -2.80 -7.71
C GLN A 39 22.39 -1.88 -8.85
N CYS A 40 21.82 -0.73 -8.50
CA CYS A 40 21.33 0.25 -9.48
C CYS A 40 22.43 1.29 -9.82
N PRO A 41 22.37 1.93 -11.00
CA PRO A 41 23.28 3.02 -11.36
C PRO A 41 23.10 4.25 -10.45
N ASP A 42 24.06 5.17 -10.48
CA ASP A 42 23.95 6.43 -9.73
C ASP A 42 22.62 7.17 -10.02
N GLY A 43 21.96 7.62 -8.95
CA GLY A 43 20.67 8.29 -9.03
C GLY A 43 19.46 7.36 -9.23
N TRP A 44 19.66 6.05 -9.11
CA TRP A 44 18.59 5.04 -9.08
C TRP A 44 18.66 4.24 -7.79
N ASP A 45 17.50 3.90 -7.26
CA ASP A 45 17.35 3.12 -6.04
C ASP A 45 16.70 1.77 -6.33
N ALA A 46 17.12 0.74 -5.61
CA ALA A 46 16.51 -0.57 -5.66
C ALA A 46 15.21 -0.57 -4.85
N GLU A 47 14.08 -0.71 -5.53
CA GLU A 47 12.77 -0.72 -4.92
C GLU A 47 12.08 -2.08 -5.10
N GLN A 48 11.40 -2.54 -4.06
CA GLN A 48 10.58 -3.74 -4.13
C GLN A 48 9.17 -3.39 -4.62
N LYS A 49 8.77 -3.96 -5.76
CA LYS A 49 7.41 -3.85 -6.32
C LYS A 49 6.78 -5.24 -6.31
N GLY A 50 5.86 -5.47 -5.37
CA GLY A 50 5.25 -6.80 -5.16
C GLY A 50 6.27 -7.82 -4.65
N GLN A 51 6.44 -8.92 -5.39
CA GLN A 51 7.37 -10.00 -5.01
C GLN A 51 8.79 -9.88 -5.62
N CYS A 52 9.08 -8.81 -6.36
CA CYS A 52 10.40 -8.63 -6.96
C CYS A 52 10.93 -7.21 -6.82
N TRP A 53 12.22 -7.08 -7.12
CA TRP A 53 12.95 -5.82 -7.05
C TRP A 53 13.13 -5.24 -8.45
N THR A 54 13.21 -3.92 -8.53
CA THR A 54 13.54 -3.18 -9.74
C THR A 54 14.32 -1.91 -9.38
N CYS A 55 14.97 -1.28 -10.34
CA CYS A 55 15.58 0.03 -10.16
C CYS A 55 14.57 1.11 -10.53
N CYS A 56 14.36 2.08 -9.65
CA CYS A 56 13.50 3.23 -9.86
C CYS A 56 14.26 4.53 -9.58
N LYS A 57 13.86 5.63 -10.20
CA LYS A 57 14.32 6.98 -9.85
C LYS A 57 13.13 7.93 -9.83
N THR A 58 13.13 8.85 -8.87
CA THR A 58 12.24 10.01 -8.92
C THR A 58 12.76 10.96 -10.00
N GLU A 59 11.87 11.40 -10.90
CA GLU A 59 12.16 12.48 -11.86
C GLU A 59 12.30 13.85 -11.19
#